data_AF-A0A9X9BF44-F1
#
_entry.id   AF-A0A9X9BF44-F1
#
_cell.length_a   1.000
_cell.length_b   1.000
_cell.length_c   1.000
_cell.angle_alpha   90.00
_cell.angle_beta   90.00
_cell.angle_gamma   90.00
#
_symmetry.space_group_name_H-M   'P 1'
#
loop_
_entity.id
_entity.type
_entity.pdbx_description
1 polymer ?
#
loop_
_entity_poly.entity_id
_entity_poly.type
_entity_poly.pdbx_seq_one_letter_code
_entity_poly.pdbx_strand_id
1 'polypeptide(L)'
;MNQRHVVHALNFSNPPQVGTVLLREGQRYELLEIRPYVRRDGKQTWLLVWQSHCADCDRAFEVITGIKTSVGNLNRRCSIHHSPGRAVSAAGVARRNRFLRRKASRKP
;
A
#
# COMPACT_ATOMS: atom_id res chain seq x y z
N MET A 1 1.77 26.69 -6.90
CA MET A 1 2.27 25.32 -6.60
C MET A 1 1.25 24.65 -5.70
N ASN A 2 0.53 23.63 -6.18
CA ASN A 2 -0.42 22.89 -5.34
C ASN A 2 0.34 22.11 -4.27
N GLN A 3 0.02 22.38 -3.00
CA GLN A 3 0.61 21.72 -1.85
C GLN A 3 0.22 20.23 -1.89
N ARG A 4 1.17 19.35 -2.23
CA ARG A 4 0.92 17.91 -2.25
C ARG A 4 0.74 17.43 -0.81
N HIS A 5 -0.43 16.88 -0.51
CA HIS A 5 -0.71 16.30 0.79
C HIS A 5 0.08 15.00 0.99
N VAL A 6 0.91 14.93 2.04
CA VAL A 6 1.77 13.76 2.31
C VAL A 6 1.21 12.97 3.50
N VAL A 7 1.07 11.65 3.33
CA VAL A 7 0.59 10.73 4.35
C VAL A 7 1.55 9.56 4.55
N HIS A 8 1.44 8.87 5.70
CA HIS A 8 2.24 7.69 6.03
C HIS A 8 1.40 6.42 6.23
N ALA A 9 0.07 6.53 6.13
CA ALA A 9 -0.88 5.44 6.27
C ALA A 9 -2.09 5.63 5.34
N LEU A 10 -2.72 4.52 4.95
CA LEU A 10 -3.97 4.47 4.19
C LEU A 10 -5.19 4.49 5.11
N ASN A 11 -5.29 5.50 5.98
CA ASN A 11 -6.37 5.63 6.96
C ASN A 11 -7.37 6.69 6.51
N PHE A 12 -8.14 6.37 5.48
CA PHE A 12 -9.07 7.32 4.87
C PHE A 12 -10.53 7.00 5.21
N SER A 13 -11.24 8.01 5.71
CA SER A 13 -12.70 7.96 5.83
C SER A 13 -13.39 8.28 4.51
N ASN A 14 -12.85 9.26 3.78
CA ASN A 14 -13.27 9.70 2.44
C ASN A 14 -12.08 9.66 1.48
N PRO A 15 -12.29 9.57 0.15
CA PRO A 15 -11.19 9.58 -0.79
C PRO A 15 -10.32 10.83 -0.61
N PRO A 16 -8.97 10.68 -0.54
CA PRO A 16 -8.07 11.83 -0.48
C PRO A 16 -8.02 12.53 -1.85
N GLN A 17 -7.28 13.63 -1.96
CA GLN A 17 -7.12 14.34 -3.24
C GLN A 17 -6.14 13.61 -4.18
N VAL A 18 -6.43 13.59 -5.48
CA VAL A 18 -5.44 13.19 -6.51
C VAL A 18 -4.17 14.04 -6.35
N GLY A 19 -3.00 13.41 -6.50
CA GLY A 19 -1.69 14.00 -6.18
C GLY A 19 -1.27 13.84 -4.71
N THR A 20 -2.13 13.26 -3.86
CA THR A 20 -1.72 12.82 -2.50
C THR A 20 -0.56 11.85 -2.61
N VAL A 21 0.43 12.04 -1.73
CA VAL A 21 1.64 11.23 -1.67
C VAL A 21 1.60 10.36 -0.43
N LEU A 22 1.71 9.05 -0.60
CA LEU A 22 1.97 8.13 0.50
C LEU A 22 3.46 7.81 0.56
N LEU A 23 4.07 8.02 1.72
CA LEU A 23 5.41 7.58 2.04
C LEU A 23 5.36 6.33 2.94
N ARG A 24 5.93 5.23 2.47
CA ARG A 24 5.99 3.97 3.22
C ARG A 24 7.41 3.44 3.22
N GLU A 25 8.11 3.57 4.34
CA GLU A 25 9.48 3.07 4.52
C GLU A 25 10.39 3.43 3.34
N GLY A 26 10.51 4.74 3.07
CA GLY A 26 11.34 5.29 2.00
C GLY A 26 10.76 5.20 0.59
N GLN A 27 9.68 4.45 0.35
CA GLN A 27 9.06 4.35 -0.97
C GLN A 27 7.88 5.31 -1.11
N ARG A 28 7.88 6.04 -2.22
CA ARG A 28 6.88 7.05 -2.59
C ARG A 28 5.79 6.44 -3.47
N TYR A 29 4.55 6.79 -3.18
CA TYR A 29 3.38 6.48 -3.99
C TYR A 29 2.61 7.77 -4.26
N GLU A 30 2.28 8.06 -5.51
CA GLU A 30 1.46 9.22 -5.89
C GLU A 30 0.09 8.73 -6.34
N LEU A 31 -0.96 9.29 -5.76
CA LEU A 31 -2.33 8.95 -6.13
C LEU A 31 -2.65 9.60 -7.49
N LEU A 32 -2.90 8.78 -8.51
CA LEU A 32 -3.23 9.25 -9.84
C LEU A 32 -4.75 9.39 -10.05
N GLU A 33 -5.52 8.46 -9.49
CA GLU A 33 -6.94 8.35 -9.80
C GLU A 33 -7.73 7.74 -8.64
N ILE A 34 -9.00 8.10 -8.57
CA ILE A 34 -9.98 7.59 -7.60
C ILE A 34 -11.17 7.09 -8.39
N ARG A 35 -11.50 5.81 -8.24
CA ARG A 35 -12.59 5.16 -8.98
C ARG A 35 -13.70 4.74 -8.01
N PRO A 36 -14.97 5.09 -8.25
CA PRO A 36 -16.09 4.49 -7.52
C PRO A 36 -16.17 2.99 -7.86
N TYR A 37 -16.52 2.16 -6.88
CA TYR A 37 -16.62 0.72 -7.05
C TYR A 37 -17.74 0.13 -6.21
N VAL A 38 -18.48 -0.82 -6.78
CA VAL A 38 -19.50 -1.59 -6.06
C VAL A 38 -18.91 -2.95 -5.73
N ARG A 39 -18.82 -3.25 -4.42
CA ARG A 39 -18.34 -4.54 -3.93
C ARG A 39 -19.33 -5.65 -4.27
N ARG A 40 -18.87 -6.91 -4.14
CA ARG A 40 -19.72 -8.10 -4.34
C ARG A 40 -20.96 -8.14 -3.43
N ASP A 41 -20.92 -7.48 -2.27
CA ASP A 41 -22.04 -7.36 -1.33
C ASP A 41 -22.99 -6.18 -1.66
N GLY A 42 -22.83 -5.54 -2.83
CA GLY A 42 -23.64 -4.41 -3.28
C GLY A 42 -23.26 -3.06 -2.66
N LYS A 43 -22.33 -3.02 -1.70
CA LYS A 43 -21.93 -1.76 -1.04
C LYS A 43 -20.98 -0.95 -1.90
N GLN A 44 -21.22 0.36 -1.97
CA GLN A 44 -20.31 1.30 -2.61
C GLN A 44 -19.01 1.47 -1.79
N THR A 45 -17.90 1.63 -2.51
CA THR A 45 -16.58 1.90 -1.98
C THR A 45 -15.77 2.66 -3.03
N TRP A 46 -14.52 3.00 -2.69
CA TRP A 46 -13.58 3.64 -3.60
C TRP A 46 -12.34 2.78 -3.82
N LEU A 47 -11.88 2.73 -5.06
CA LEU A 47 -10.58 2.22 -5.44
C LEU A 47 -9.63 3.40 -5.68
N LEU A 48 -8.41 3.28 -5.19
CA LEU A 48 -7.36 4.28 -5.28
C LEU A 48 -6.25 3.71 -6.18
N VAL A 49 -5.92 4.42 -7.25
CA VAL A 49 -4.89 4.03 -8.23
C VAL A 49 -3.62 4.83 -7.95
N TRP A 50 -2.59 4.14 -7.47
CA TRP A 50 -1.31 4.74 -7.10
C TRP A 50 -0.23 4.39 -8.12
N GLN A 51 0.64 5.34 -8.43
CA GLN A 51 1.90 5.08 -9.12
C GLN A 51 3.06 5.05 -8.13
N SER A 52 4.00 4.13 -8.33
CA SER A 52 5.24 4.04 -7.56
C SER A 52 6.36 3.45 -8.42
N HIS A 53 7.57 3.37 -7.85
CA HIS A 53 8.75 2.78 -8.47
C HIS A 53 9.12 1.50 -7.74
N CYS A 54 9.45 0.44 -8.47
CA CYS A 54 9.72 -0.89 -7.91
C CYS A 54 10.89 -0.84 -6.92
N ALA A 55 10.73 -1.39 -5.72
CA ALA A 55 11.82 -1.41 -4.73
C ALA A 55 13.08 -2.20 -5.16
N ASP A 56 12.97 -3.06 -6.18
CA ASP A 56 14.06 -3.94 -6.61
C ASP A 56 14.72 -3.46 -7.92
N CYS A 57 13.96 -2.84 -8.83
CA CYS A 57 14.46 -2.46 -10.16
C CYS A 57 14.11 -1.03 -10.59
N ASP A 58 13.50 -0.25 -9.70
CA ASP A 58 13.08 1.14 -9.88
C ASP A 58 12.08 1.39 -11.02
N ARG A 59 11.67 0.38 -11.80
CA ARG A 59 10.64 0.56 -12.84
C ARG A 59 9.33 1.06 -12.24
N ALA A 60 8.74 2.07 -12.88
CA ALA A 60 7.42 2.55 -12.54
C ALA A 60 6.37 1.42 -12.66
N PHE A 61 5.41 1.41 -11.74
CA PHE A 61 4.28 0.51 -11.77
C PHE A 61 3.07 1.15 -11.08
N GLU A 62 1.89 0.62 -11.40
CA GLU A 62 0.65 1.01 -10.73
C GLU A 62 0.21 -0.05 -9.72
N VAL A 63 -0.41 0.40 -8.64
CA VAL A 63 -1.05 -0.46 -7.65
C VAL A 63 -2.43 0.10 -7.30
N ILE A 64 -3.41 -0.80 -7.28
CA ILE A 64 -4.79 -0.45 -6.92
C ILE A 64 -5.06 -0.95 -5.51
N THR A 65 -5.61 -0.08 -4.67
CA THR A 65 -6.05 -0.42 -3.32
C THR A 65 -7.50 -0.02 -3.10
N GLY A 66 -8.21 -0.70 -2.22
CA GLY A 66 -9.46 -0.17 -1.68
C GLY A 66 -9.19 0.93 -0.65
N ILE A 67 -10.13 1.84 -0.45
CA ILE A 67 -10.00 2.94 0.54
C ILE A 67 -9.77 2.47 1.99
N LYS A 68 -10.17 1.22 2.32
CA LYS A 68 -9.96 0.60 3.64
C LYS A 68 -8.75 -0.36 3.68
N THR A 69 -7.94 -0.44 2.63
CA THR A 69 -6.75 -1.30 2.60
C THR A 69 -5.71 -0.79 3.60
N SER A 70 -5.20 -1.68 4.46
CA SER A 70 -4.06 -1.34 5.31
C SER A 70 -2.81 -1.09 4.48
N VAL A 71 -2.05 -0.04 4.82
CA VAL A 71 -0.74 0.27 4.23
C VAL A 71 0.23 -0.91 4.25
N GLY A 72 0.07 -1.85 5.20
CA GLY A 72 0.85 -3.08 5.27
C GLY A 72 0.74 -3.94 4.00
N ASN A 73 -0.42 -3.93 3.34
CA ASN A 73 -0.77 -4.77 2.20
C ASN A 73 -0.51 -4.11 0.84
N LEU A 74 0.06 -2.91 0.81
CA LEU A 74 0.38 -2.21 -0.43
C LEU A 74 1.54 -2.92 -1.15
N ASN A 75 1.34 -3.25 -2.43
CA ASN A 75 2.39 -3.84 -3.24
C ASN A 75 3.56 -2.86 -3.41
N ARG A 76 4.78 -3.39 -3.29
CA ARG A 76 6.04 -2.61 -3.28
C ARG A 76 6.88 -2.78 -4.54
N ARG A 77 6.48 -3.67 -5.44
CA ARG A 77 7.29 -4.13 -6.57
C ARG A 77 6.45 -4.22 -7.84
N CYS A 78 7.08 -4.02 -8.99
CA CYS A 78 6.42 -4.23 -10.28
C CYS A 78 6.00 -5.69 -10.47
N SER A 79 5.21 -5.97 -11.51
CA SER A 79 4.69 -7.31 -11.83
C SER A 79 5.79 -8.38 -11.96
N ILE A 80 6.95 -8.01 -12.51
CA ILE A 80 8.11 -8.92 -12.68
C ILE A 80 8.70 -9.35 -11.33
N HIS A 81 8.81 -8.41 -10.39
CA HIS A 81 9.40 -8.66 -9.06
C HIS A 81 8.32 -8.88 -7.98
N HIS A 82 7.08 -9.16 -8.38
CA HIS A 82 5.96 -9.30 -7.48
C HIS A 82 6.26 -10.41 -6.45
N SER A 83 6.23 -10.03 -5.17
CA SER A 83 6.65 -10.93 -4.09
C SER A 83 5.85 -10.62 -2.82
N PRO A 84 4.60 -11.11 -2.73
CA PRO A 84 3.73 -10.92 -1.58
C PRO A 84 4.39 -11.39 -0.28
N GLY A 85 4.20 -10.64 0.80
CA GLY A 85 4.73 -11.01 2.13
C GLY A 85 6.26 -10.89 2.28
N ARG A 86 7.02 -10.70 1.20
CA ARG A 86 8.45 -10.39 1.28
C ARG A 86 8.65 -8.93 1.65
N ALA A 87 9.23 -8.70 2.83
CA ALA A 87 9.60 -7.36 3.27
C ALA A 87 10.61 -6.71 2.31
N VAL A 88 10.56 -5.38 2.21
CA VAL A 88 11.53 -4.56 1.45
C VAL A 88 12.60 -4.00 2.38
N SER A 89 12.20 -3.58 3.58
CA SER A 89 13.08 -2.94 4.55
C SER A 89 13.48 -3.88 5.69
N ALA A 90 14.63 -3.62 6.32
CA ALA A 90 15.06 -4.33 7.53
C ALA A 90 14.01 -4.21 8.67
N ALA A 91 13.40 -3.03 8.82
CA ALA A 91 12.30 -2.83 9.76
C ALA A 91 11.09 -3.73 9.45
N GLY A 92 10.75 -3.90 8.17
CA GLY A 92 9.73 -4.83 7.71
C GLY A 92 10.08 -6.29 8.02
N VAL A 93 11.34 -6.70 7.80
CA VAL A 93 11.83 -8.04 8.15
C VAL A 93 11.68 -8.30 9.66
N ALA A 94 12.11 -7.35 10.48
CA ALA A 94 11.99 -7.45 11.93
C ALA A 94 10.52 -7.56 12.38
N ARG A 95 9.61 -6.75 11.81
CA ARG A 95 8.16 -6.86 12.09
C ARG A 95 7.59 -8.22 11.70
N ARG A 96 7.92 -8.73 10.51
CA ARG A 96 7.51 -10.07 10.05
C ARG A 96 8.01 -11.16 11.00
N ASN A 97 9.28 -11.12 11.39
CA ASN A 97 9.87 -12.13 12.27
C ASN A 97 9.22 -12.11 13.66
N ARG A 98 8.94 -10.93 14.22
CA ARG A 98 8.17 -10.82 15.48
C ARG A 98 6.78 -11.43 15.38
N PHE A 99 6.07 -11.18 14.27
CA PHE A 99 4.76 -11.78 14.04
C PHE A 99 4.83 -13.31 13.98
N LEU A 100 5.78 -13.87 13.22
CA LEU A 100 5.97 -15.31 13.10
C LEU A 100 6.30 -15.97 14.45
N ARG A 101 7.18 -15.36 15.25
CA ARG A 101 7.50 -15.83 16.62
C ARG A 101 6.27 -15.86 17.51
N ARG A 102 5.49 -14.78 17.54
CA ARG A 102 4.24 -14.70 18.33
C ARG A 102 3.19 -15.71 17.87
N LYS A 103 3.15 -16.03 16.58
CA LYS A 103 2.25 -17.06 16.04
C LYS A 103 2.68 -18.46 16.48
N ALA A 104 3.99 -18.74 16.45
CA ALA A 104 4.54 -20.01 16.90
C ALA A 104 4.31 -20.26 18.40
N SER A 105 4.46 -19.24 19.24
CA SER A 105 4.23 -19.34 20.69
C SER A 105 2.75 -19.48 21.09
N ARG A 106 1.82 -19.36 20.14
CA ARG A 106 0.37 -19.50 20.35
C ARG A 106 -0.19 -20.83 19.85
N LYS A 107 0.66 -21.70 19.30
CA LYS A 107 0.25 -23.06 18.93
C LYS A 107 0.12 -23.86 20.25
N PRO A 108 -1.04 -24.53 20.49
CA PRO A 108 -1.22 -25.37 21.68
C PRO A 108 -0.20 -26.51 21.72
#